data_AF-A0A085FXL5-F1
#
_entry.id   AF-A0A085FXL5-F1
#
_cell.length_a   1.000
_cell.length_b   1.000
_cell.length_c   1.000
_cell.angle_alpha   90.00
_cell.angle_beta   90.00
_cell.angle_gamma   90.00
#
_symmetry.space_group_name_H-M   'P 1'
#
loop_
_entity.id
_entity.type
_entity.pdbx_description
1 polymer ?
#
loop_
_entity_poly.entity_id
_entity_poly.type
_entity_poly.pdbx_seq_one_letter_code
_entity_poly.pdbx_strand_id
1 'polypeptide(L)'
;MHFIGMLDFRLPMPLAYDPLITFISWLLPVVVSGMALWQLRHRELSVRHLAWGAILIGLGINAMHYTGMAGMRMDPAIRYDLWLFAASVAIAIGASAGALWIGFRLNENVRHPRLLQLGAAVVMGGAIAGMHYTGMAAAHFDAASVCRAADNGVNQDHLAILVAVASFAVLSIALLAAVFDTRLESRNRTLAASQEAAVERQELYLREQKARVEAEHLSQLKDEFLATLSHELRSPLNAMLGWSQLLLQGHRDEAMLRRGLDLPRRRRPARSTSRPARRGAAWPG
;
A
#
# COMPACT_ATOMS: atom_id res chain seq x y z
N MET A 1 2.24 -12.42 30.89
CA MET A 1 3.26 -13.41 31.29
C MET A 1 3.86 -13.12 32.66
N HIS A 2 4.15 -11.87 33.02
CA HIS A 2 4.57 -11.49 34.39
C HIS A 2 3.55 -11.86 35.49
N PHE A 3 2.26 -11.85 35.15
CA PHE A 3 1.17 -11.93 36.13
C PHE A 3 0.92 -13.33 36.73
N ILE A 4 1.05 -14.41 35.95
CA ILE A 4 0.84 -15.78 36.45
C ILE A 4 2.03 -16.24 37.31
N GLY A 5 3.25 -15.78 36.99
CA GLY A 5 4.46 -16.07 37.78
C GLY A 5 4.51 -15.38 39.15
N MET A 6 3.82 -14.25 39.32
CA MET A 6 3.76 -13.53 40.60
C MET A 6 2.63 -14.01 41.53
N LEU A 7 1.72 -14.87 41.07
CA LEU A 7 0.70 -15.47 41.93
C LEU A 7 1.28 -16.52 42.89
N ASP A 8 2.48 -17.04 42.59
CA ASP A 8 3.20 -18.03 43.41
C ASP A 8 4.16 -17.36 44.42
N PHE A 9 4.67 -16.16 44.09
CA PHE A 9 5.54 -15.39 44.98
C PHE A 9 4.73 -14.43 45.86
N ARG A 10 3.93 -14.99 46.77
CA ARG A 10 3.20 -14.20 47.77
C ARG A 10 4.14 -13.84 48.92
N LEU A 11 4.67 -12.62 48.90
CA LEU A 11 5.19 -12.02 50.12
C LEU A 11 4.03 -11.88 51.12
N PRO A 12 4.20 -12.24 52.41
CA PRO A 12 3.14 -12.22 53.42
C PRO A 12 2.69 -10.80 53.83
N MET A 13 2.95 -9.80 53.00
CA MET A 13 2.67 -8.38 53.23
C MET A 13 1.86 -7.80 52.06
N PRO A 14 0.89 -6.90 52.32
CA PRO A 14 0.14 -6.25 51.26
C PRO A 14 1.08 -5.40 50.39
N LEU A 15 1.06 -5.64 49.08
CA LEU A 15 1.82 -4.89 48.09
C LEU A 15 0.92 -3.89 47.36
N ALA A 16 1.36 -2.65 47.33
CA ALA A 16 0.74 -1.59 46.54
C ALA A 16 1.81 -0.82 45.76
N TYR A 17 1.37 -0.06 44.78
CA TYR A 17 2.25 0.69 43.90
C TYR A 17 1.86 2.17 43.88
N ASP A 18 2.85 3.05 43.93
CA ASP A 18 2.63 4.48 43.74
C ASP A 18 2.13 4.75 42.30
N PRO A 19 0.94 5.36 42.13
CA PRO A 19 0.32 5.50 40.81
C PRO A 19 1.16 6.30 39.81
N LEU A 20 1.90 7.30 40.29
CA LEU A 20 2.71 8.17 39.43
C LEU A 20 3.94 7.42 38.92
N ILE A 21 4.65 6.72 39.81
CA ILE A 21 5.82 5.93 39.40
C ILE A 21 5.41 4.80 38.47
N THR A 22 4.28 4.13 38.74
CA THR A 22 3.74 3.10 37.85
C THR A 22 3.36 3.65 36.47
N PHE A 23 2.75 4.84 36.42
CA PHE A 23 2.44 5.49 35.14
C PHE A 23 3.70 5.85 34.35
N ILE A 24 4.72 6.38 35.02
CA ILE A 24 6.02 6.69 34.40
C ILE A 24 6.69 5.41 33.87
N SER A 25 6.68 4.35 34.67
CA SER A 25 7.19 3.02 34.30
C SER A 25 6.53 2.50 33.03
N TRP A 26 5.20 2.64 32.89
CA TRP A 26 4.46 2.28 31.68
C TRP A 26 4.75 3.20 30.48
N LEU A 27 4.93 4.50 30.72
CA LEU A 27 5.16 5.48 29.65
C LEU A 27 6.55 5.33 29.01
N LEU A 28 7.57 4.97 29.79
CA LEU A 28 8.94 4.78 29.34
C LEU A 28 9.06 3.88 28.08
N PRO A 29 8.57 2.63 28.08
CA PRO A 29 8.67 1.75 26.92
C PRO A 29 7.85 2.24 25.73
N VAL A 30 6.75 2.98 25.94
CA VAL A 30 5.97 3.60 24.86
C VAL A 30 6.81 4.63 24.12
N VAL A 31 7.45 5.54 24.86
CA VAL A 31 8.31 6.59 24.30
C VAL A 31 9.53 5.99 23.61
N VAL A 32 10.21 5.05 24.28
CA VAL A 32 11.39 4.36 23.75
C VAL A 32 11.06 3.60 22.46
N SER A 33 9.93 2.88 22.43
CA SER A 33 9.49 2.16 21.22
C SER A 33 9.15 3.12 20.09
N GLY A 34 8.49 4.26 20.40
CA GLY A 34 8.22 5.31 19.41
C GLY A 34 9.51 5.91 18.82
N MET A 35 10.50 6.19 19.66
CA MET A 35 11.82 6.65 19.23
C MET A 35 12.54 5.62 18.37
N ALA A 36 12.52 4.34 18.77
CA ALA A 36 13.12 3.26 18.01
C ALA A 36 12.48 3.11 16.63
N LEU A 37 11.14 3.11 16.53
CA LEU A 37 10.42 3.05 15.26
C LEU A 37 10.70 4.27 14.37
N TRP A 38 10.74 5.46 14.96
CA TRP A 38 11.10 6.68 14.23
C TRP A 38 12.52 6.62 13.68
N GLN A 39 13.48 6.09 14.45
CA GLN A 39 14.87 5.87 14.03
C GLN A 39 14.94 4.91 12.83
N LEU A 40 14.19 3.80 12.87
CA LEU A 40 14.16 2.78 11.81
C LEU A 40 13.54 3.30 10.51
N ARG A 41 12.67 4.32 10.56
CA ARG A 41 12.01 4.87 9.36
C ARG A 41 12.93 5.67 8.43
N HIS A 42 14.02 6.24 8.95
CA HIS A 42 14.72 7.33 8.24
C HIS A 42 16.04 6.94 7.55
N ARG A 43 16.49 5.67 7.51
CA ARG A 43 17.81 5.34 6.93
C ARG A 43 17.88 3.99 6.23
N GLU A 44 18.73 3.91 5.21
CA GLU A 44 19.26 2.65 4.66
C GLU A 44 19.78 1.79 5.81
N LEU A 45 19.20 0.60 5.97
CA LEU A 45 19.29 -0.24 7.15
C LEU A 45 20.73 -0.78 7.35
N SER A 46 21.54 -0.05 8.12
CA SER A 46 22.86 -0.53 8.56
C SER A 46 22.73 -1.35 9.85
N VAL A 47 23.59 -2.37 10.01
CA VAL A 47 23.73 -3.16 11.25
C VAL A 47 23.91 -2.26 12.49
N ARG A 48 24.53 -1.09 12.32
CA ARG A 48 24.71 -0.10 13.40
C ARG A 48 23.39 0.46 13.94
N HIS A 49 22.41 0.73 13.06
CA HIS A 49 21.10 1.22 13.48
C HIS A 49 20.31 0.15 14.20
N LEU A 50 20.46 -1.11 13.77
CA LEU A 50 19.87 -2.26 14.45
C LEU A 50 20.42 -2.40 15.88
N ALA A 51 21.74 -2.28 16.04
CA ALA A 51 22.40 -2.36 17.34
C ALA A 51 21.93 -1.25 18.28
N TRP A 52 21.87 0.01 17.80
CA TRP A 52 21.34 1.12 18.59
C TRP A 52 19.86 0.94 18.95
N GLY A 53 19.04 0.48 18.01
CA GLY A 53 17.63 0.18 18.27
C GLY A 53 17.46 -0.91 19.34
N ALA A 54 18.28 -1.97 19.29
CA ALA A 54 18.25 -3.06 20.26
C ALA A 54 18.64 -2.60 21.67
N ILE A 55 19.70 -1.79 21.78
CA ILE A 55 20.13 -1.20 23.05
C ILE A 55 19.03 -0.30 23.60
N LEU A 56 18.47 0.58 22.76
CA LEU A 56 17.43 1.52 23.17
C LEU A 56 16.19 0.79 23.70
N ILE A 57 15.66 -0.19 22.95
CA ILE A 57 14.49 -1.00 23.36
C ILE A 57 14.81 -1.81 24.62
N GLY A 58 15.97 -2.49 24.66
CA GLY A 58 16.38 -3.30 25.80
C GLY A 58 16.53 -2.47 27.08
N LEU A 59 17.11 -1.27 27.00
CA LEU A 59 17.19 -0.35 28.12
C LEU A 59 15.80 0.15 28.54
N GLY A 60 14.89 0.42 27.59
CA GLY A 60 13.50 0.80 27.92
C GLY A 60 12.73 -0.30 28.67
N ILE A 61 12.91 -1.57 28.28
CA ILE A 61 12.31 -2.72 28.96
C ILE A 61 12.83 -2.83 30.40
N ASN A 62 14.15 -2.73 30.60
CA ASN A 62 14.72 -2.76 31.95
C ASN A 62 14.29 -1.55 32.77
N ALA A 63 14.30 -0.36 32.18
CA ALA A 63 13.85 0.86 32.84
C ALA A 63 12.41 0.70 33.32
N MET A 64 11.50 0.20 32.49
CA MET A 64 10.13 -0.13 32.90
C MET A 64 10.11 -1.10 34.09
N HIS A 65 10.84 -2.21 34.02
CA HIS A 65 10.83 -3.22 35.08
C HIS A 65 11.33 -2.68 36.43
N TYR A 66 12.51 -2.06 36.46
CA TYR A 66 13.12 -1.57 37.70
C TYR A 66 12.43 -0.32 38.25
N THR A 67 11.92 0.57 37.40
CA THR A 67 11.07 1.69 37.87
C THR A 67 9.74 1.20 38.41
N GLY A 68 9.17 0.14 37.83
CA GLY A 68 7.98 -0.52 38.37
C GLY A 68 8.22 -1.06 39.77
N MET A 69 9.38 -1.71 39.99
CA MET A 69 9.79 -2.19 41.32
C MET A 69 10.00 -1.05 42.33
N ALA A 70 10.60 0.06 41.88
CA ALA A 70 10.76 1.26 42.71
C ALA A 70 9.40 1.87 43.12
N GLY A 71 8.34 1.64 42.33
CA GLY A 71 6.97 2.06 42.63
C GLY A 71 6.39 1.44 43.91
N MET A 72 6.91 0.30 44.37
CA MET A 72 6.50 -0.32 45.64
C MET A 72 6.96 0.48 46.87
N ARG A 73 7.91 1.42 46.71
CA ARG A 73 8.47 2.24 47.80
C ARG A 73 8.77 1.44 49.06
N MET A 74 9.58 0.39 48.90
CA MET A 74 10.00 -0.46 50.01
C MET A 74 10.96 0.28 50.93
N ASP A 75 10.78 0.12 52.23
CA ASP A 75 11.67 0.65 53.26
C ASP A 75 12.01 -0.46 54.28
N PRO A 76 13.28 -0.89 54.41
CA PRO A 76 14.45 -0.42 53.66
C PRO A 76 14.38 -0.71 52.15
N ALA A 77 15.10 0.08 51.36
CA ALA A 77 15.09 -0.02 49.89
C ALA A 77 15.61 -1.39 49.39
N ILE A 78 15.07 -1.83 48.25
CA ILE A 78 15.45 -3.08 47.57
C ILE A 78 16.93 -3.02 47.20
N ARG A 79 17.69 -4.04 47.59
CA ARG A 79 19.10 -4.19 47.20
C ARG A 79 19.21 -5.11 45.99
N TYR A 80 20.07 -4.76 45.05
CA TYR A 80 20.24 -5.53 43.82
C TYR A 80 21.62 -6.17 43.77
N ASP A 81 21.68 -7.46 43.42
CA ASP A 81 22.91 -8.10 43.01
C ASP A 81 23.33 -7.58 41.63
N LEU A 82 24.54 -7.03 41.53
CA LEU A 82 25.03 -6.37 40.32
C LEU A 82 25.18 -7.33 39.13
N TRP A 83 25.53 -8.60 39.37
CA TRP A 83 25.73 -9.59 38.32
C TRP A 83 24.40 -10.04 37.73
N LEU A 84 23.41 -10.35 38.57
CA LEU A 84 22.07 -10.71 38.10
C LEU A 84 21.35 -9.51 37.46
N PHE A 85 21.56 -8.30 38.01
CA PHE A 85 21.08 -7.08 37.37
C PHE A 85 21.67 -6.93 35.96
N ALA A 86 22.99 -7.02 35.81
CA ALA A 86 23.65 -6.93 34.50
C ALA A 86 23.20 -8.04 33.54
N ALA A 87 22.99 -9.26 34.05
CA ALA A 87 22.48 -10.38 33.26
C ALA A 87 21.06 -10.10 32.74
N SER A 88 20.16 -9.57 33.57
CA SER A 88 18.81 -9.17 33.13
C SER A 88 18.86 -8.12 32.00
N VAL A 89 19.79 -7.17 32.11
CA VAL A 89 19.98 -6.12 31.11
C VAL A 89 20.47 -6.72 29.79
N ALA A 90 21.47 -7.61 29.86
CA ALA A 90 22.00 -8.32 28.70
C ALA A 90 20.93 -9.18 28.01
N ILE A 91 20.07 -9.87 28.79
CA ILE A 91 18.95 -10.66 28.25
C ILE A 91 18.00 -9.74 27.46
N ALA A 92 17.63 -8.57 28.02
CA ALA A 92 16.69 -7.67 27.34
C ALA A 92 17.27 -7.09 26.04
N ILE A 93 18.55 -6.69 26.04
CA ILE A 93 19.23 -6.16 24.85
C ILE A 93 19.39 -7.26 23.81
N GLY A 94 19.82 -8.46 24.22
CA GLY A 94 19.96 -9.62 23.34
C GLY A 94 18.63 -10.04 22.70
N ALA A 95 17.55 -10.05 23.48
CA ALA A 95 16.20 -10.30 22.98
C ALA A 95 15.77 -9.27 21.94
N SER A 96 15.97 -7.99 22.26
CA SER A 96 15.64 -6.87 21.38
C SER A 96 16.44 -6.92 20.08
N ALA A 97 17.73 -7.28 20.15
CA ALA A 97 18.58 -7.49 18.98
C ALA A 97 18.08 -8.66 18.13
N GLY A 98 17.73 -9.78 18.76
CA GLY A 98 17.17 -10.96 18.09
C GLY A 98 15.87 -10.63 17.34
N ALA A 99 14.95 -9.92 17.98
CA ALA A 99 13.69 -9.52 17.34
C ALA A 99 13.89 -8.60 16.14
N LEU A 100 14.74 -7.58 16.30
CA LEU A 100 15.06 -6.65 15.23
C LEU A 100 15.79 -7.35 14.07
N TRP A 101 16.71 -8.26 14.38
CA TRP A 101 17.42 -9.05 13.37
C TRP A 101 16.51 -10.00 12.61
N ILE A 102 15.57 -10.68 13.29
CA ILE A 102 14.57 -11.51 12.63
C ILE A 102 13.66 -10.65 11.75
N GLY A 103 13.24 -9.48 12.22
CA GLY A 103 12.47 -8.52 11.42
C GLY A 103 13.19 -8.09 10.13
N PHE A 104 14.50 -7.84 10.22
CA PHE A 104 15.33 -7.54 9.05
C PHE A 104 15.46 -8.75 8.10
N ARG A 105 15.72 -9.95 8.64
CA ARG A 105 15.90 -11.18 7.85
C ARG A 105 14.61 -11.65 7.16
N LEU A 106 13.44 -11.38 7.74
CA LEU A 106 12.13 -11.64 7.13
C LEU A 106 11.90 -10.82 5.85
N ASN A 107 12.57 -9.68 5.70
CA ASN A 107 12.52 -8.87 4.49
C ASN A 107 13.32 -9.51 3.33
N GLU A 108 14.24 -10.43 3.63
CA GLU A 108 15.03 -11.16 2.63
C GLU A 108 14.34 -12.48 2.25
N ASN A 109 13.29 -12.39 1.42
CA ASN A 109 12.66 -13.48 0.64
C ASN A 109 12.70 -14.92 1.23
N VAL A 110 12.30 -15.08 2.50
CA VAL A 110 12.33 -16.38 3.20
C VAL A 110 11.14 -17.24 2.78
N ARG A 111 11.37 -18.54 2.53
CA ARG A 111 10.33 -19.51 2.09
C ARG A 111 9.14 -19.68 3.05
N HIS A 112 9.32 -19.47 4.37
CA HIS A 112 8.27 -19.62 5.38
C HIS A 112 8.25 -18.47 6.40
N PRO A 113 7.78 -17.26 6.02
CA PRO A 113 7.86 -16.08 6.88
C PRO A 113 7.01 -16.21 8.16
N ARG A 114 5.85 -16.88 8.08
CA ARG A 114 4.94 -17.06 9.22
C ARG A 114 5.55 -17.92 10.35
N LEU A 115 6.27 -18.98 10.01
CA LEU A 115 6.90 -19.85 11.00
C LEU A 115 8.04 -19.14 11.72
N LEU A 116 8.87 -18.38 10.98
CA LEU A 116 9.95 -17.60 11.55
C LEU A 116 9.42 -16.51 12.51
N GLN A 117 8.34 -15.84 12.12
CA GLN A 117 7.69 -14.82 12.94
C GLN A 117 7.08 -15.40 14.22
N LEU A 118 6.47 -16.58 14.13
CA LEU A 118 5.92 -17.27 15.30
C LEU A 118 7.05 -17.72 16.25
N GLY A 119 8.15 -18.22 15.70
CA GLY A 119 9.38 -18.51 16.47
C GLY A 119 9.95 -17.26 17.14
N ALA A 120 10.00 -16.12 16.44
CA ALA A 120 10.46 -14.85 17.00
C ALA A 120 9.59 -14.37 18.16
N ALA A 121 8.26 -14.51 18.04
CA ALA A 121 7.32 -14.15 19.09
C ALA A 121 7.52 -15.01 20.35
N VAL A 122 7.72 -16.32 20.19
CA VAL A 122 8.01 -17.24 21.30
C VAL A 122 9.35 -16.88 21.96
N VAL A 123 10.41 -16.67 21.19
CA VAL A 123 11.73 -16.28 21.70
C VAL A 123 11.64 -14.95 22.45
N MET A 124 10.94 -13.95 21.90
CA MET A 124 10.74 -12.66 22.56
C MET A 124 9.94 -12.79 23.86
N GLY A 125 8.84 -13.55 23.86
CA GLY A 125 8.05 -13.79 25.06
C GLY A 125 8.86 -14.49 26.15
N GLY A 126 9.63 -15.52 25.77
CA GLY A 126 10.53 -16.23 26.66
C GLY A 126 11.64 -15.36 27.22
N ALA A 127 12.24 -14.49 26.41
CA ALA A 127 13.31 -13.60 26.85
C ALA A 127 12.81 -12.47 27.76
N ILE A 128 11.62 -11.92 27.50
CA ILE A 128 10.98 -10.94 28.40
C ILE A 128 10.68 -11.61 29.75
N ALA A 129 10.11 -12.82 29.74
CA ALA A 129 9.89 -13.59 30.97
C ALA A 129 11.21 -13.87 31.69
N GLY A 130 12.24 -14.31 30.97
CA GLY A 130 13.59 -14.53 31.49
C GLY A 130 14.17 -13.28 32.16
N MET A 131 14.12 -12.13 31.49
CA MET A 131 14.55 -10.85 32.04
C MET A 131 13.82 -10.53 33.35
N HIS A 132 12.50 -10.72 33.42
CA HIS A 132 11.74 -10.48 34.64
C HIS A 132 12.15 -11.41 35.78
N TYR A 133 12.31 -12.72 35.53
CA TYR A 133 12.73 -13.66 36.57
C TYR A 133 14.16 -13.38 37.04
N THR A 134 15.07 -13.05 36.11
CA THR A 134 16.45 -12.68 36.47
C THR A 134 16.49 -11.36 37.24
N GLY A 135 15.67 -10.37 36.87
CA GLY A 135 15.54 -9.10 37.60
C GLY A 135 14.96 -9.27 38.99
N MET A 136 13.97 -10.16 39.15
CA MET A 136 13.44 -10.55 40.46
C MET A 136 14.47 -11.31 41.31
N ALA A 137 15.25 -12.22 40.70
CA ALA A 137 16.33 -12.92 41.39
C ALA A 137 17.47 -11.99 41.84
N ALA A 138 17.68 -10.88 41.11
CA ALA A 138 18.63 -9.85 41.53
C ALA A 138 18.15 -9.08 42.77
N ALA A 139 16.83 -8.97 42.97
CA ALA A 139 16.22 -8.15 44.02
C ALA A 139 16.17 -8.89 45.36
N HIS A 140 16.86 -8.32 46.36
CA HIS A 140 16.83 -8.79 47.74
C HIS A 140 15.97 -7.87 48.59
N PHE A 141 14.95 -8.46 49.21
CA PHE A 141 14.06 -7.80 50.16
C PHE A 141 14.50 -8.13 51.57
N ASP A 142 14.66 -7.11 52.40
CA ASP A 142 14.90 -7.30 53.83
C ASP A 142 13.61 -7.85 54.48
N ALA A 143 13.74 -8.81 55.40
CA ALA A 143 12.60 -9.42 56.08
C ALA A 143 11.79 -8.39 56.92
N ALA A 144 12.42 -7.29 57.32
CA ALA A 144 11.77 -6.18 58.03
C ALA A 144 11.21 -5.08 57.09
N SER A 145 11.30 -5.26 55.78
CA SER A 145 10.87 -4.22 54.83
C SER A 145 9.34 -4.05 54.79
N VAL A 146 8.90 -2.80 54.70
CA VAL A 146 7.48 -2.43 54.62
C VAL A 146 7.24 -1.64 53.32
N CYS A 147 6.11 -1.92 52.66
CA CYS A 147 5.67 -1.22 51.46
C CYS A 147 4.99 0.10 51.86
N ARG A 148 5.68 1.24 51.73
CA ARG A 148 5.11 2.55 52.07
C ARG A 148 4.02 3.00 51.08
N ALA A 149 3.95 2.37 49.91
CA ALA A 149 2.87 2.61 48.96
C ALA A 149 1.54 1.99 49.42
N ALA A 150 1.50 1.13 50.44
CA ALA A 150 0.27 0.49 50.91
C ALA A 150 -0.81 1.45 51.39
N ASP A 151 -0.45 2.64 51.89
CA ASP A 151 -1.40 3.58 52.48
C ASP A 151 -2.24 4.34 51.43
N ASN A 152 -1.64 4.70 50.28
CA ASN A 152 -2.26 5.56 49.25
C ASN A 152 -2.06 5.03 47.81
N GLY A 153 -1.49 3.84 47.66
CA GLY A 153 -1.15 3.25 46.37
C GLY A 153 -2.27 2.38 45.79
N VAL A 154 -2.04 1.90 44.57
CA VAL A 154 -2.95 0.97 43.90
C VAL A 154 -2.54 -0.45 44.30
N ASN A 155 -3.49 -1.20 44.88
CA ASN A 155 -3.26 -2.60 45.24
C ASN A 155 -2.90 -3.44 44.01
N GLN A 156 -2.02 -4.43 44.21
CA GLN A 156 -1.56 -5.33 43.17
C GLN A 156 -2.71 -5.98 42.37
N ASP A 157 -3.79 -6.41 43.03
CA ASP A 157 -4.93 -7.08 42.37
C ASP A 157 -5.71 -6.16 41.43
N HIS A 158 -5.89 -4.89 41.80
CA HIS A 158 -6.56 -3.91 40.93
C HIS A 158 -5.68 -3.52 39.75
N LEU A 159 -4.39 -3.28 40.01
CA LEU A 159 -3.41 -2.98 38.97
C LEU A 159 -3.32 -4.11 37.94
N ALA A 160 -3.37 -5.36 38.42
CA ALA A 160 -3.37 -6.53 37.58
C ALA A 160 -4.53 -6.60 36.59
N ILE A 161 -5.76 -6.43 37.09
CA ILE A 161 -6.97 -6.45 36.27
C ILE A 161 -6.89 -5.33 35.24
N LEU A 162 -6.47 -4.13 35.66
CA LEU A 162 -6.31 -2.97 34.78
C LEU A 162 -5.31 -3.26 33.66
N VAL A 163 -4.12 -3.77 33.99
CA VAL A 163 -3.09 -4.11 33.00
C VAL A 163 -3.54 -5.24 32.08
N ALA A 164 -4.26 -6.25 32.59
CA ALA A 164 -4.80 -7.35 31.78
C ALA A 164 -5.83 -6.86 30.76
N VAL A 165 -6.81 -6.05 31.20
CA VAL A 165 -7.82 -5.46 30.33
C VAL A 165 -7.19 -4.53 29.30
N ALA A 166 -6.27 -3.65 29.72
CA ALA A 166 -5.56 -2.75 28.83
C ALA A 166 -4.72 -3.51 27.78
N SER A 167 -4.02 -4.56 28.20
CA SER A 167 -3.22 -5.40 27.29
C SER A 167 -4.11 -6.11 26.27
N PHE A 168 -5.25 -6.67 26.71
CA PHE A 168 -6.21 -7.31 25.81
C PHE A 168 -6.81 -6.32 24.81
N ALA A 169 -7.15 -5.12 25.26
CA ALA A 169 -7.64 -4.06 24.39
C ALA A 169 -6.59 -3.64 23.35
N VAL A 170 -5.35 -3.40 23.75
CA VAL A 170 -4.26 -3.05 22.84
C VAL A 170 -3.99 -4.16 21.81
N LEU A 171 -3.92 -5.43 22.24
CA LEU A 171 -3.73 -6.56 21.33
C LEU A 171 -4.91 -6.71 20.36
N SER A 172 -6.14 -6.49 20.83
CA SER A 172 -7.34 -6.54 19.99
C SER A 172 -7.35 -5.43 18.94
N ILE A 173 -7.00 -4.20 19.34
CA ILE A 173 -6.89 -3.06 18.43
C ILE A 173 -5.78 -3.30 17.40
N ALA A 174 -4.61 -3.76 17.82
CA ALA A 174 -3.50 -4.07 16.92
C ALA A 174 -3.85 -5.18 15.92
N LEU A 175 -4.56 -6.23 16.37
CA LEU A 175 -5.03 -7.30 15.51
C LEU A 175 -6.06 -6.80 14.51
N LEU A 176 -7.03 -5.99 14.96
CA LEU A 176 -8.03 -5.38 14.08
C LEU A 176 -7.35 -4.49 13.04
N ALA A 177 -6.44 -3.61 13.45
CA ALA A 177 -5.68 -2.75 12.53
C ALA A 177 -4.94 -3.57 11.47
N ALA A 178 -4.22 -4.62 11.87
CA ALA A 178 -3.52 -5.50 10.94
C ALA A 178 -4.47 -6.23 9.96
N VAL A 179 -5.64 -6.68 10.44
CA VAL A 179 -6.66 -7.29 9.59
C VAL A 179 -7.30 -6.26 8.65
N PHE A 180 -7.50 -5.02 9.09
CA PHE A 180 -8.03 -3.95 8.26
C PHE A 180 -7.03 -3.52 7.18
N ASP A 181 -5.75 -3.36 7.50
CA ASP A 181 -4.70 -2.98 6.54
C ASP A 181 -4.59 -4.02 5.41
N THR A 182 -4.56 -5.31 5.76
CA THR A 182 -4.53 -6.40 4.77
C THR A 182 -5.79 -6.44 3.89
N ARG A 183 -6.96 -6.10 4.45
CA ARG A 183 -8.22 -6.01 3.69
C ARG A 183 -8.27 -4.76 2.81
N LEU A 184 -7.75 -3.63 3.27
CA LEU A 184 -7.70 -2.39 2.50
C LEU A 184 -6.77 -2.54 1.30
N GLU A 185 -5.59 -3.15 1.49
CA GLU A 185 -4.66 -3.38 0.40
C GLU A 185 -5.24 -4.30 -0.68
N SER A 186 -5.92 -5.39 -0.29
CA SER A 186 -6.56 -6.29 -1.26
C SER A 186 -7.68 -5.59 -2.05
N ARG A 187 -8.51 -4.79 -1.37
CA ARG A 187 -9.56 -3.98 -2.04
C ARG A 187 -8.97 -2.96 -3.00
N ASN A 188 -7.94 -2.24 -2.60
CA ASN A 188 -7.29 -1.24 -3.45
C ASN A 188 -6.72 -1.88 -4.72
N ARG A 189 -6.13 -3.07 -4.63
CA ARG A 189 -5.64 -3.83 -5.81
C ARG A 189 -6.78 -4.25 -6.74
N THR A 190 -7.89 -4.75 -6.21
CA THR A 190 -9.06 -5.13 -7.03
C THR A 190 -9.69 -3.91 -7.70
N LEU A 191 -9.80 -2.79 -6.99
CA LEU A 191 -10.31 -1.54 -7.56
C LEU A 191 -9.42 -1.04 -8.68
N ALA A 192 -8.09 -1.04 -8.50
CA ALA A 192 -7.15 -0.66 -9.53
C ALA A 192 -7.30 -1.55 -10.79
N ALA A 193 -7.35 -2.87 -10.62
CA ALA A 193 -7.55 -3.80 -11.73
C ALA A 193 -8.91 -3.58 -12.46
N SER A 194 -9.97 -3.27 -11.71
CA SER A 194 -11.28 -2.97 -12.30
C SER A 194 -11.29 -1.65 -13.09
N GLN A 195 -10.52 -0.66 -12.64
CA GLN A 195 -10.37 0.62 -13.34
C GLN A 195 -9.61 0.45 -14.64
N GLU A 196 -8.50 -0.30 -14.63
CA GLU A 196 -7.74 -0.62 -15.85
C GLU A 196 -8.61 -1.33 -16.89
N ALA A 197 -9.37 -2.36 -16.47
CA ALA A 197 -10.29 -3.06 -17.35
C ALA A 197 -11.41 -2.16 -17.90
N ALA A 198 -11.90 -1.20 -17.10
CA ALA A 198 -12.90 -0.23 -17.55
C ALA A 198 -12.32 0.75 -18.60
N VAL A 199 -11.09 1.20 -18.42
CA VAL A 199 -10.38 2.06 -19.39
C VAL A 199 -10.14 1.31 -20.70
N GLU A 200 -9.65 0.07 -20.64
CA GLU A 200 -9.44 -0.76 -21.84
C GLU A 200 -10.75 -0.97 -22.61
N ARG A 201 -11.84 -1.28 -21.88
CA ARG A 201 -13.16 -1.45 -22.49
C ARG A 201 -13.65 -0.17 -23.18
N GLN A 202 -13.41 0.98 -22.57
CA GLN A 202 -13.77 2.28 -23.15
C GLN A 202 -12.96 2.56 -24.42
N GLU A 203 -11.67 2.25 -24.43
CA GLU A 203 -10.86 2.39 -25.63
C GLU A 203 -11.32 1.48 -26.76
N LEU A 204 -11.60 0.20 -26.46
CA LEU A 204 -12.11 -0.76 -27.43
C LEU A 204 -13.43 -0.27 -28.02
N TYR A 205 -14.35 0.23 -27.19
CA TYR A 205 -15.62 0.79 -27.64
C TYR A 205 -15.42 1.99 -28.57
N LEU A 206 -14.50 2.90 -28.24
CA LEU A 206 -14.18 4.05 -29.09
C LEU A 206 -13.54 3.65 -30.42
N ARG A 207 -12.68 2.62 -30.42
CA ARG A 207 -12.08 2.07 -31.64
C ARG A 207 -13.14 1.42 -32.53
N GLU A 208 -14.04 0.65 -31.94
CA GLU A 208 -15.19 0.06 -32.63
C GLU A 208 -16.07 1.14 -33.27
N GLN A 209 -16.44 2.18 -32.52
CA GLN A 209 -17.23 3.28 -33.06
C GLN A 209 -16.53 3.99 -34.23
N LYS A 210 -15.23 4.28 -34.12
CA LYS A 210 -14.46 4.92 -35.20
C LYS A 210 -14.45 4.06 -36.46
N ALA A 211 -14.17 2.76 -36.31
CA ALA A 211 -14.18 1.82 -37.44
C ALA A 211 -15.57 1.73 -38.09
N ARG A 212 -16.65 1.75 -37.28
CA ARG A 212 -18.02 1.72 -37.76
C ARG A 212 -18.38 2.96 -38.57
N VAL A 213 -18.06 4.16 -38.05
CA VAL A 213 -18.29 5.43 -38.76
C VAL A 213 -17.50 5.48 -40.07
N GLU A 214 -16.25 5.02 -40.07
CA GLU A 214 -15.42 4.97 -41.28
C GLU A 214 -15.99 4.02 -42.34
N ALA A 215 -16.47 2.84 -41.92
CA ALA A 215 -17.12 1.88 -42.81
C ALA A 215 -18.43 2.42 -43.39
N GLU A 216 -19.27 3.07 -42.57
CA GLU A 216 -20.50 3.72 -43.02
C GLU A 216 -20.22 4.83 -44.04
N HIS A 217 -19.21 5.67 -43.78
CA HIS A 217 -18.81 6.74 -44.69
C HIS A 217 -18.26 6.20 -46.03
N LEU A 218 -17.43 5.16 -45.99
CA LEU A 218 -16.94 4.48 -47.20
C LEU A 218 -18.09 3.86 -47.99
N SER A 219 -19.07 3.27 -47.33
CA SER A 219 -20.25 2.71 -48.00
C SER A 219 -21.07 3.81 -48.68
N GLN A 220 -21.32 4.93 -48.00
CA GLN A 220 -22.06 6.07 -48.56
C GLN A 220 -21.36 6.66 -49.79
N LEU A 221 -20.04 6.86 -49.73
CA LEU A 221 -19.25 7.36 -50.86
C LEU A 221 -19.31 6.41 -52.06
N LYS A 222 -19.27 5.09 -51.81
CA LYS A 222 -19.41 4.07 -52.86
C LYS A 222 -20.77 4.17 -53.52
N ASP A 223 -21.85 4.31 -52.75
CA ASP A 223 -23.21 4.37 -53.28
C ASP A 223 -23.44 5.66 -54.09
N GLU A 224 -22.94 6.81 -53.61
CA GLU A 224 -22.98 8.09 -54.34
C GLU A 224 -22.18 8.05 -55.65
N PHE A 225 -21.00 7.42 -55.63
CA PHE A 225 -20.17 7.21 -56.81
C PHE A 225 -20.88 6.33 -57.84
N LEU A 226 -21.45 5.21 -57.42
CA LEU A 226 -22.19 4.31 -58.31
C LEU A 226 -23.40 5.01 -58.92
N ALA A 227 -24.15 5.79 -58.14
CA ALA A 227 -25.27 6.58 -58.64
C ALA A 227 -24.82 7.62 -59.68
N THR A 228 -23.75 8.36 -59.38
CA THR A 228 -23.20 9.39 -60.28
C THR A 228 -22.69 8.78 -61.58
N LEU A 229 -21.87 7.72 -61.50
CA LEU A 229 -21.39 7.00 -62.67
C LEU A 229 -22.55 6.44 -63.51
N SER A 230 -23.57 5.87 -62.88
CA SER A 230 -24.74 5.34 -63.60
C SER A 230 -25.45 6.42 -64.41
N HIS A 231 -25.60 7.62 -63.86
CA HIS A 231 -26.22 8.75 -64.55
C HIS A 231 -25.35 9.28 -65.68
N GLU A 232 -24.05 9.46 -65.44
CA GLU A 232 -23.11 10.02 -66.41
C GLU A 232 -22.79 9.04 -67.54
N LEU A 233 -22.84 7.72 -67.31
CA LEU A 233 -22.63 6.70 -68.34
C LEU A 233 -23.87 6.44 -69.19
N ARG A 234 -25.07 6.67 -68.66
CA ARG A 234 -26.32 6.52 -69.43
C ARG A 234 -26.36 7.49 -70.61
N SER A 235 -25.86 8.71 -70.45
CA SER A 235 -25.84 9.72 -71.51
C SER A 235 -24.99 9.32 -72.74
N PRO A 236 -23.70 8.95 -72.62
CA PRO A 236 -22.89 8.51 -73.74
C PRO A 236 -23.34 7.15 -74.29
N LEU A 237 -23.85 6.24 -73.46
CA LEU A 237 -24.39 4.96 -73.93
C LEU A 237 -25.63 5.17 -74.83
N ASN A 238 -26.54 6.06 -74.41
CA ASN A 238 -27.69 6.45 -75.23
C ASN A 238 -27.25 7.14 -76.52
N ALA A 239 -26.19 7.96 -76.47
CA ALA A 239 -25.64 8.56 -77.69
C ALA A 239 -25.11 7.48 -78.64
N MET A 240 -24.32 6.51 -78.16
CA MET A 240 -23.79 5.41 -78.99
C MET A 240 -24.90 4.53 -79.58
N LEU A 241 -25.93 4.20 -78.79
CA LEU A 241 -27.09 3.45 -79.27
C LEU A 241 -27.89 4.22 -80.32
N GLY A 242 -28.05 5.53 -80.14
CA GLY A 242 -28.67 6.41 -81.13
C GLY A 242 -27.91 6.41 -82.45
N TRP A 243 -26.57 6.50 -82.40
CA TRP A 243 -25.72 6.40 -83.59
C TRP A 243 -25.75 5.01 -84.22
N SER A 244 -25.76 3.93 -83.43
CA SER A 244 -25.82 2.56 -83.98
C SER A 244 -27.16 2.27 -84.65
N GLN A 245 -28.28 2.76 -84.10
CA GLN A 245 -29.60 2.63 -84.71
C GLN A 245 -29.72 3.42 -86.01
N LEU A 246 -29.16 4.63 -86.06
CA LEU A 246 -29.06 5.44 -87.29
C LEU A 246 -28.27 4.71 -88.39
N LEU A 247 -27.14 4.07 -88.02
CA LEU A 247 -26.33 3.29 -88.95
C LEU A 247 -27.02 2.01 -89.42
N LEU A 248 -27.84 1.37 -88.57
CA LEU A 248 -28.58 0.16 -88.90
C LEU A 248 -29.89 0.41 -89.67
N GLN A 249 -30.48 1.61 -89.58
CA GLN A 249 -31.72 1.98 -90.30
C GLN A 249 -31.52 2.38 -91.78
N GLY A 250 -30.27 2.41 -92.27
CA GLY A 250 -30.00 2.41 -93.72
C GLY A 250 -30.55 3.60 -94.51
N HIS A 251 -30.68 4.80 -93.93
CA HIS A 251 -31.13 5.99 -94.68
C HIS A 251 -29.97 6.91 -95.10
N ARG A 252 -29.87 7.11 -96.43
CA ARG A 252 -28.92 7.97 -97.14
C ARG A 252 -29.27 9.46 -96.96
N ASP A 253 -28.96 10.05 -95.82
CA ASP A 253 -29.04 11.52 -95.67
C ASP A 253 -27.67 12.15 -95.34
N GLU A 254 -26.97 12.49 -96.41
CA GLU A 254 -25.60 13.02 -96.46
C GLU A 254 -25.45 14.39 -95.76
N ALA A 255 -26.58 15.08 -95.50
CA ALA A 255 -26.64 16.38 -94.86
C ALA A 255 -26.51 16.33 -93.32
N MET A 256 -26.93 15.24 -92.67
CA MET A 256 -26.87 15.12 -91.20
C MET A 256 -25.50 14.61 -90.72
N LEU A 257 -24.82 13.81 -91.54
CA LEU A 257 -23.47 13.28 -91.28
C LEU A 257 -22.42 14.41 -91.13
N ARG A 258 -22.58 15.51 -91.89
CA ARG A 258 -21.67 16.66 -91.84
C ARG A 258 -21.81 17.48 -90.55
N ARG A 259 -22.97 17.49 -89.88
CA ARG A 259 -23.15 18.19 -88.59
C ARG A 259 -22.58 17.44 -87.38
N GLY A 260 -22.40 16.12 -87.47
CA GLY A 260 -21.85 15.31 -86.37
C GLY A 260 -20.34 15.48 -86.13
N LEU A 261 -19.60 15.90 -87.16
CA LEU A 261 -18.14 16.09 -87.12
C LEU A 261 -17.71 17.45 -86.53
N ASP A 262 -18.65 18.37 -86.34
CA ASP A 262 -18.40 19.75 -85.89
C ASP A 262 -18.78 20.01 -84.42
N LEU A 263 -18.85 18.97 -83.56
CA LEU A 263 -19.03 19.18 -82.12
C LEU A 263 -17.66 19.41 -81.42
N PRO A 264 -17.29 20.66 -81.09
CA PRO A 264 -16.09 20.92 -80.30
C PRO A 264 -16.25 20.35 -78.88
N ARG A 265 -15.27 19.53 -78.48
CA ARG A 265 -15.04 19.07 -77.09
C ARG A 265 -15.01 20.26 -76.12
N ARG A 266 -16.13 20.60 -75.49
CA ARG A 266 -16.12 21.47 -74.30
C ARG A 266 -15.67 20.65 -73.10
N ARG A 267 -14.37 20.71 -72.77
CA ARG A 267 -13.82 20.33 -71.47
C ARG A 267 -14.50 21.18 -70.38
N ARG A 268 -15.06 20.54 -69.35
CA ARG A 268 -15.34 21.19 -68.06
C ARG A 268 -14.00 21.45 -67.34
N PRO A 269 -13.77 22.65 -66.76
CA PRO A 269 -12.54 22.91 -66.02
C PRO A 269 -12.56 22.19 -64.68
N ALA A 270 -11.40 21.63 -64.31
CA ALA A 270 -11.12 21.08 -62.99
C ALA A 270 -11.28 22.17 -61.93
N ARG A 271 -12.07 21.90 -60.89
CA ARG A 271 -12.25 22.76 -59.73
C ARG A 271 -10.97 22.71 -58.89
N SER A 272 -10.31 23.86 -58.76
CA SER A 272 -9.11 24.06 -57.95
C SER A 272 -9.38 23.81 -56.46
N THR A 273 -8.65 22.88 -55.87
CA THR A 273 -8.47 22.77 -54.43
C THR A 273 -7.56 23.91 -53.95
N SER A 274 -8.14 24.97 -53.39
CA SER A 274 -7.41 26.00 -52.66
C SER A 274 -6.99 25.48 -51.29
N ARG A 275 -5.73 25.06 -51.16
CA ARG A 275 -5.01 24.97 -49.88
C ARG A 275 -4.66 26.39 -49.40
N PRO A 276 -5.02 26.81 -48.19
CA PRO A 276 -4.44 28.02 -47.61
C PRO A 276 -3.05 27.70 -47.04
N ALA A 277 -2.06 28.51 -47.45
CA ALA A 277 -0.74 28.56 -46.87
C ALA A 277 -0.81 29.09 -45.42
N ARG A 278 -0.43 28.27 -44.44
CA ARG A 278 -0.05 28.75 -43.10
C ARG A 278 1.43 29.14 -43.14
N ARG A 279 1.70 30.44 -43.18
CA ARG A 279 2.99 31.03 -42.78
C ARG A 279 2.95 31.34 -41.28
N GLY A 280 3.97 30.87 -40.57
CA GLY A 280 4.68 31.55 -39.48
C GLY A 280 3.88 32.13 -38.31
N ALA A 281 3.90 31.41 -37.18
CA ALA A 281 3.98 32.03 -35.87
C ALA A 281 5.06 31.28 -35.08
N ALA A 282 6.29 31.80 -35.18
CA ALA A 282 7.33 31.56 -34.20
C ALA A 282 7.10 32.52 -33.03
N TRP A 283 6.97 31.99 -31.83
CA TRP A 283 7.12 32.72 -30.58
C TRP A 283 8.40 32.23 -29.90
N PRO A 284 9.36 33.12 -29.62
CA PRO A 284 10.27 32.97 -28.50
C PRO A 284 9.96 34.06 -27.46
N GLY A 285 9.65 33.65 -26.23
CA GLY A 285 9.35 34.53 -25.10
C GLY A 285 8.78 33.72 -23.96
#